data_AF-A0A258E3J3-F1
#
_entry.id   AF-A0A258E3J3-F1
#
_cell.length_a   1.000
_cell.length_b   1.000
_cell.length_c   1.000
_cell.angle_alpha   90.00
_cell.angle_beta   90.00
_cell.angle_gamma   90.00
#
_symmetry.space_group_name_H-M   'P 1'
#
loop_
_entity.id
_entity.type
_entity.pdbx_description
1 polymer ?
#
loop_
_entity_poly.entity_id
_entity_poly.type
_entity_poly.pdbx_seq_one_letter_code
_entity_poly.pdbx_strand_id
1 'polypeptide(L)'
;MPAAQAFDEELMGRVTDAVSRLYREERVHLAPIDLGRISGRKYSEICSATDDPAERLAMIKLVVTQLRADIRAAAAEPGTGKASA
;
A
#
# COMPACT_ATOMS: atom_id res chain seq x y z
N MET A 1 -19.99 -10.70 -18.93
CA MET A 1 -18.60 -10.21 -18.82
C MET A 1 -18.63 -9.11 -17.79
N PRO A 2 -17.98 -9.25 -16.61
CA PRO A 2 -17.86 -8.12 -15.71
C PRO A 2 -17.13 -6.99 -16.45
N ALA A 3 -17.64 -5.75 -16.34
CA ALA A 3 -16.98 -4.61 -16.95
C ALA A 3 -15.56 -4.50 -16.38
N ALA A 4 -14.56 -4.38 -17.25
CA ALA A 4 -13.20 -4.06 -16.80
C ALA A 4 -13.28 -2.71 -16.08
N GLN A 5 -13.04 -2.71 -14.77
CA GLN A 5 -13.03 -1.48 -14.00
C GLN A 5 -11.93 -0.58 -14.56
N ALA A 6 -12.32 0.60 -15.05
CA ALA A 6 -11.38 1.56 -15.61
C ALA A 6 -10.34 1.92 -14.54
N PHE A 7 -9.09 1.98 -14.95
CA PHE A 7 -7.99 2.36 -14.06
C PHE A 7 -8.22 3.78 -13.54
N ASP A 8 -8.18 3.92 -12.22
CA ASP A 8 -8.31 5.19 -11.51
C ASP A 8 -6.92 5.73 -11.17
N GLU A 9 -6.41 6.61 -12.03
CA GLU A 9 -5.08 7.21 -11.92
C GLU A 9 -4.93 8.05 -10.65
N GLU A 10 -5.98 8.76 -10.24
CA GLU A 10 -5.98 9.63 -9.07
C GLU A 10 -5.91 8.81 -7.78
N LEU A 11 -6.70 7.74 -7.69
CA LEU A 11 -6.62 6.81 -6.57
C LEU A 11 -5.22 6.18 -6.49
N MET A 12 -4.64 5.75 -7.61
CA MET A 12 -3.29 5.19 -7.63
C MET A 12 -2.24 6.21 -7.17
N GLY A 13 -2.35 7.47 -7.61
CA GLY A 13 -1.49 8.57 -7.19
C GLY A 13 -1.56 8.79 -5.67
N ARG A 14 -2.77 8.82 -5.10
CA ARG A 14 -2.99 9.00 -3.66
C ARG A 14 -2.46 7.84 -2.83
N VAL A 15 -2.67 6.60 -3.28
CA VAL A 15 -2.11 5.41 -2.61
C VAL A 15 -0.59 5.49 -2.61
N THR A 16 0.01 5.83 -3.76
CA THR A 16 1.46 5.91 -3.90
C THR A 16 2.08 7.00 -3.02
N ASP A 17 1.48 8.19 -2.99
CA ASP A 17 1.91 9.28 -2.12
C ASP A 17 1.81 8.89 -0.64
N ALA A 18 0.69 8.27 -0.23
CA ALA A 18 0.51 7.85 1.15
C ALA A 18 1.51 6.77 1.59
N VAL A 19 1.78 5.77 0.74
CA VAL A 19 2.79 4.72 1.02
C VAL A 19 4.19 5.33 1.10
N SER A 20 4.56 6.19 0.14
CA SER A 20 5.86 6.85 0.13
C SER A 20 6.10 7.69 1.39
N ARG A 21 5.09 8.48 1.80
CA ARG A 21 5.13 9.27 3.04
C ARG A 21 5.28 8.38 4.27
N LEU A 22 4.51 7.30 4.36
CA LEU A 22 4.59 6.37 5.49
C LEU A 22 6.01 5.81 5.67
N TYR A 23 6.63 5.30 4.60
CA TYR A 23 7.99 4.73 4.70
C TYR A 23 9.02 5.79 5.11
N ARG A 24 8.86 7.03 4.62
CA ARG A 24 9.69 8.16 5.05
C ARG A 24 9.50 8.49 6.53
N GLU A 25 8.26 8.50 7.02
CA GLU A 25 7.92 8.76 8.43
C GLU A 25 8.51 7.70 9.37
N GLU A 26 8.41 6.42 8.98
CA GLU A 26 8.96 5.30 9.74
C GLU A 26 10.48 5.15 9.56
N ARG A 27 11.13 6.05 8.80
CA ARG A 27 12.58 6.06 8.49
C ARG A 27 13.08 4.74 7.87
N VAL A 28 12.22 4.06 7.12
CA VAL A 28 12.54 2.84 6.40
C VAL A 28 12.85 3.18 4.95
N HIS A 29 14.01 2.76 4.46
CA HIS A 29 14.34 2.91 3.05
C HIS A 29 13.47 1.96 2.21
N LEU A 30 12.82 2.50 1.18
CA LEU A 30 12.02 1.72 0.24
C LEU A 30 12.54 1.93 -1.18
N ALA A 31 12.92 0.84 -1.84
CA ALA A 31 13.35 0.89 -3.23
C ALA A 31 12.15 1.30 -4.13
N PRO A 32 12.38 2.08 -5.22
CA PRO A 32 11.29 2.53 -6.09
C PRO A 32 10.44 1.40 -6.68
N ILE A 33 11.06 0.26 -7.00
CA ILE A 33 10.34 -0.91 -7.52
C ILE A 33 9.39 -1.50 -6.47
N ASP A 34 9.78 -1.50 -5.20
CA ASP A 34 8.96 -2.02 -4.11
C ASP A 34 7.86 -1.03 -3.72
N LEU A 35 8.11 0.28 -3.83
CA LEU A 35 7.06 1.29 -3.76
C LEU A 35 5.97 1.02 -4.80
N GLY A 36 6.34 0.80 -6.07
CA GLY A 36 5.37 0.48 -7.12
C GLY A 36 4.57 -0.80 -6.81
N ARG A 37 5.25 -1.85 -6.33
CA ARG A 37 4.61 -3.13 -5.96
C ARG A 37 3.65 -3.00 -4.78
N ILE A 38 4.06 -2.31 -3.71
CA ILE A 38 3.22 -2.12 -2.53
C ILE A 38 2.01 -1.26 -2.89
N SER A 39 2.22 -0.14 -3.57
CA SER A 39 1.14 0.75 -4.00
C SER A 39 0.13 0.02 -4.90
N GLY A 40 0.60 -0.78 -5.86
CA GLY A 40 -0.28 -1.57 -6.73
C GLY A 40 -1.12 -2.61 -5.96
N ARG A 41 -0.51 -3.30 -4.98
CA ARG A 41 -1.26 -4.23 -4.11
C ARG A 41 -2.34 -3.51 -3.31
N LYS A 42 -1.98 -2.38 -2.68
CA LYS A 42 -2.88 -1.59 -1.83
C LYS A 42 -4.00 -0.94 -2.64
N TYR A 43 -3.70 -0.49 -3.86
CA TYR A 43 -4.70 -0.05 -4.84
C TYR A 43 -5.69 -1.17 -5.17
N SER A 44 -5.19 -2.35 -5.54
CA SER A 44 -6.04 -3.49 -5.88
C SER A 44 -6.92 -3.96 -4.71
N GLU A 45 -6.40 -3.88 -3.48
CA GLU A 45 -7.14 -4.18 -2.25
C GLU A 45 -8.32 -3.22 -2.07
N ILE A 46 -8.10 -1.91 -2.26
CA ILE A 46 -9.14 -0.89 -2.18
C ILE A 46 -10.19 -1.08 -3.27
N CYS A 47 -9.77 -1.31 -4.52
CA CYS A 47 -10.70 -1.54 -5.63
C CYS A 47 -11.54 -2.80 -5.45
N SER A 48 -10.99 -3.86 -4.83
CA SER A 48 -11.71 -5.12 -4.61
C SER A 48 -12.71 -5.05 -3.46
N ALA A 49 -12.55 -4.09 -2.54
CA ALA A 49 -13.40 -3.96 -1.37
C ALA A 49 -14.65 -3.10 -1.63
N THR A 50 -14.57 -2.14 -2.55
CA THR A 50 -15.71 -1.26 -2.87
C THR A 50 -15.58 -0.62 -4.26
N ASP A 51 -16.73 -0.43 -4.91
CA ASP A 51 -16.87 0.29 -6.17
C ASP A 51 -17.22 1.78 -5.97
N ASP A 52 -17.55 2.21 -4.75
CA ASP A 52 -17.85 3.62 -4.46
C ASP A 52 -16.57 4.47 -4.34
N PRO A 53 -16.37 5.48 -5.21
CA PRO A 53 -15.22 6.38 -5.14
C PRO A 53 -15.04 7.07 -3.77
N ALA A 54 -16.13 7.40 -3.07
CA ALA A 54 -16.05 8.04 -1.76
C ALA A 54 -15.49 7.09 -0.69
N GLU A 55 -15.94 5.83 -0.71
CA GLU A 55 -15.46 4.79 0.21
C GLU A 55 -13.99 4.44 -0.07
N ARG A 56 -13.57 4.41 -1.34
CA ARG A 56 -12.17 4.16 -1.73
C ARG A 56 -11.21 5.15 -1.06
N LEU A 57 -11.57 6.43 -1.04
CA LEU A 57 -10.76 7.46 -0.38
C LEU A 57 -10.67 7.27 1.13
N ALA A 58 -11.76 6.82 1.76
CA ALA A 58 -11.75 6.48 3.19
C ALA A 58 -10.85 5.26 3.47
N MET A 59 -10.89 4.26 2.59
CA MET A 59 -10.07 3.05 2.71
C MET A 59 -8.56 3.31 2.63
N ILE A 60 -8.10 4.32 1.89
CA ILE A 60 -6.66 4.67 1.84
C ILE A 60 -6.10 4.83 3.26
N LYS A 61 -6.82 5.56 4.13
CA LYS A 61 -6.38 5.78 5.52
C LYS A 61 -6.26 4.46 6.28
N LEU A 62 -7.29 3.62 6.19
CA LEU A 62 -7.33 2.32 6.85
C LEU A 62 -6.16 1.43 6.42
N VAL A 63 -5.96 1.32 5.12
CA VAL A 63 -4.94 0.49 4.49
C VAL A 63 -3.53 0.95 4.85
N VAL A 64 -3.30 2.27 4.91
CA VAL A 64 -2.02 2.87 5.34
C VAL A 64 -1.79 2.64 6.84
N THR A 65 -2.81 2.71 7.68
CA THR A 65 -2.70 2.39 9.10
C THR A 65 -2.31 0.94 9.34
N GLN A 66 -2.90 0.00 8.59
CA GLN A 66 -2.51 -1.42 8.65
C GLN A 66 -1.07 -1.63 8.20
N LEU A 67 -0.68 -1.02 7.07
CA LEU A 67 0.70 -1.09 6.57
C LEU A 67 1.72 -0.54 7.57
N ARG A 68 1.38 0.52 8.31
CA ARG A 68 2.23 1.05 9.39
C ARG A 68 2.44 0.02 10.49
N ALA A 69 1.37 -0.69 10.90
CA ALA A 69 1.47 -1.74 11.90
C ALA A 69 2.38 -2.88 11.41
N ASP A 70 2.26 -3.28 10.15
CA ASP A 70 3.09 -4.32 9.54
C ASP A 70 4.58 -3.91 9.50
N ILE A 71 4.89 -2.68 9.10
CA ILE A 71 6.27 -2.14 9.08
C ILE A 71 6.88 -2.21 10.47
N ARG A 72 6.13 -1.79 11.49
CA ARG A 72 6.61 -1.78 12.88
C ARG A 72 6.76 -3.18 13.45
N ALA A 73 5.85 -4.09 13.10
CA ALA A 73 5.94 -5.50 13.49
C ALA A 73 7.20 -6.14 12.88
N ALA A 74 7.43 -5.94 11.59
CA ALA A 74 8.63 -6.45 10.92
C ALA A 74 9.94 -5.88 11.51
N ALA A 75 9.93 -4.62 11.97
CA ALA A 75 11.07 -4.03 12.67
C ALA A 75 11.27 -4.59 14.09
N ALA A 76 10.20 -5.05 14.75
CA ALA A 76 10.22 -5.64 16.07
C ALA A 76 10.61 -7.13 16.08
N GLU A 77 10.73 -7.76 14.91
CA GLU A 77 11.22 -9.13 14.72
C GLU A 77 12.68 -9.17 14.21
N PRO A 78 13.70 -8.85 15.03
CA PRO A 78 15.08 -9.03 14.63
C PRO A 78 15.42 -10.53 14.68
N GLY A 79 15.22 -11.27 13.58
CA GLY A 79 15.54 -12.71 13.62
C GLY A 79 15.33 -13.59 12.40
N THR A 80 14.65 -13.17 11.32
CA THR A 80 14.53 -14.03 10.12
C THR A 80 15.39 -13.51 8.98
N GLY A 81 16.69 -13.51 9.21
CA GLY A 81 17.67 -13.52 8.13
C GLY A 81 17.48 -14.78 7.29
N LYS A 82 16.67 -14.67 6.23
CA LYS A 82 16.82 -15.48 5.02
C LYS A 82 16.90 -14.51 3.86
N ALA A 83 18.12 -14.01 3.64
CA ALA A 83 18.55 -13.77 2.27
C ALA A 83 18.43 -15.11 1.55
N SER A 84 17.49 -15.21 0.62
CA SER A 84 17.28 -16.42 -0.18
C SER A 84 18.59 -16.78 -0.88
N ALA A 85 19.10 -17.97 -0.54
CA ALA A 85 20.08 -18.72 -1.31
C ALA A 85 19.48 -19.25 -2.61
#